data_AF-L7LSY9-F1
#
_entry.id   AF-L7LSY9-F1
#
_cell.length_a   1.000
_cell.length_b   1.000
_cell.length_c   1.000
_cell.angle_alpha   90.00
_cell.angle_beta   90.00
_cell.angle_gamma   90.00
#
_symmetry.space_group_name_H-M   'P 1'
#
loop_
_entity.id
_entity.type
_entity.pdbx_description
1 polymer ?
#
loop_
_entity_poly.entity_id
_entity_poly.type
_entity_poly.pdbx_seq_one_letter_code
_entity_poly.pdbx_strand_id
1 'polypeptide(L)'
;MKAFHAFLISHIIYAAPFLKLKKMELNKIDALIRTGVKRVLNLPKSTNTDRLLQLGLHNTATELFEAQRTKRVLNLPKSTNTDRLLQLGLHNTATELFEAQRTAQICRLSLTKAGTRILLEAGLQPLFMPPEKDKISSGIRGAICVDPIPRNIHPVHNEGRRRARAEAILGKIERSSSTTFFVDAAKYWKKDAYVVTVVDAKGSLVNAATVVTGFTHEAEEMAIAVALQERIRGVTIFSDSRTAIRSFSSGLVSTAAASIVNKMTTEAIEGEDPLTHIIWFPAHMGNISSSPTGNPNERAHQLARELATRGGDRPSRTGSEGGCIDFKDPLISFHEITSAHKLGRRIFPPPHPKLNKAQAVTLRQLQTKTYITPAMLNKIDPDFSPHCQHCNHGHCNFEHMLWLCPFNSGSGLQDKPSWEAAIRSPELSNQLLAVQRARDIAERLQLPAPSWVEPPG
;
A
#
# COMPACT_ATOMS: atom_id res chain seq x y z
N MET A 1 30.64 0.85 16.95
CA MET A 1 29.21 0.46 16.83
C MET A 1 28.77 -0.67 17.76
N LYS A 2 29.51 -1.79 17.89
CA LYS A 2 29.12 -2.92 18.76
C LYS A 2 28.93 -2.53 20.23
N ALA A 3 29.88 -1.81 20.83
CA ALA A 3 29.80 -1.34 22.22
C ALA A 3 28.62 -0.39 22.46
N PHE A 4 28.35 0.54 21.53
CA PHE A 4 27.19 1.44 21.60
C PHE A 4 25.86 0.68 21.66
N HIS A 5 25.70 -0.34 20.83
CA HIS A 5 24.51 -1.18 20.85
C HIS A 5 24.42 -2.01 22.15
N ALA A 6 25.55 -2.57 22.58
CA ALA A 6 25.63 -3.42 23.77
C ALA A 6 25.38 -2.69 25.09
N PHE A 7 25.75 -1.41 25.20
CA PHE A 7 25.61 -0.65 26.44
C PHE A 7 24.44 0.33 26.44
N LEU A 8 24.30 1.19 25.42
CA LEU A 8 23.28 2.24 25.43
C LEU A 8 21.93 1.72 24.93
N ILE A 9 21.92 1.11 23.75
CA ILE A 9 20.68 0.71 23.06
C ILE A 9 20.01 -0.46 23.78
N SER A 10 20.79 -1.43 24.28
CA SER A 10 20.29 -2.56 25.08
C SER A 10 19.52 -2.11 26.33
N HIS A 11 20.06 -1.15 27.10
CA HIS A 11 19.44 -0.63 28.31
C HIS A 11 18.17 0.17 28.01
N ILE A 12 18.22 1.03 26.99
CA ILE A 12 17.06 1.78 26.54
C ILE A 12 15.93 0.82 26.15
N ILE A 13 16.21 -0.20 25.33
CA ILE A 13 15.21 -1.18 24.86
C ILE A 13 14.71 -2.10 25.99
N TYR A 14 15.51 -2.33 27.03
CA TYR A 14 15.11 -3.19 28.14
C TYR A 14 14.12 -2.50 29.08
N ALA A 15 14.42 -1.28 29.52
CA ALA A 15 13.65 -0.61 30.58
C ALA A 15 12.60 0.36 30.03
N ALA A 16 12.98 1.20 29.08
CA ALA A 16 12.19 2.37 28.68
C ALA A 16 10.84 2.07 27.99
N PRO A 17 10.65 0.99 27.18
CA PRO A 17 9.36 0.71 26.55
C PRO A 17 8.19 0.43 27.52
N PHE A 18 8.51 0.07 28.77
CA PHE A 18 7.55 -0.30 29.81
C PHE A 18 7.24 0.83 30.79
N LEU A 19 7.95 1.96 30.67
CA LEU A 19 7.71 3.16 31.47
C LEU A 19 6.67 4.05 30.80
N LYS A 20 5.85 4.75 31.60
CA LYS A 20 4.95 5.81 31.12
C LYS A 20 5.76 7.09 30.90
N LEU A 21 6.48 7.16 29.79
CA LEU A 21 7.36 8.29 29.47
C LEU A 21 6.58 9.46 28.88
N LYS A 22 6.85 10.68 29.37
CA LYS A 22 6.38 11.93 28.77
C LYS A 22 7.18 12.24 27.49
N LYS A 23 6.60 13.06 26.60
CA LYS A 23 7.25 13.50 25.35
C LYS A 23 8.65 14.10 25.57
N MET A 24 8.84 14.87 26.65
CA MET A 24 10.15 15.43 26.98
C MET A 24 11.19 14.37 27.34
N GLU A 25 10.79 13.28 27.97
CA GLU A 25 11.68 12.18 28.36
C GLU A 25 12.07 11.34 27.15
N LEU A 26 11.11 11.07 26.25
CA LEU A 26 11.38 10.46 24.94
C LEU A 26 12.40 11.28 24.12
N ASN A 27 12.21 12.60 24.04
CA ASN A 27 13.15 13.49 23.34
C ASN A 27 14.56 13.45 23.94
N LYS A 28 14.68 13.29 25.26
CA LYS A 28 15.99 13.12 25.93
C LYS A 28 16.64 11.80 25.54
N ILE A 29 15.88 10.71 25.47
CA ILE A 29 16.39 9.40 25.00
C ILE A 29 16.86 9.50 23.55
N ASP A 30 16.07 10.12 22.68
CA ASP A 30 16.47 10.35 21.28
C ASP A 30 17.75 11.21 21.16
N ALA A 31 17.87 12.25 22.00
CA ALA A 31 19.09 13.06 22.05
C ALA A 31 20.31 12.25 22.51
N LEU A 32 20.14 11.34 23.47
CA LEU A 32 21.19 10.42 23.94
C LEU A 32 21.61 9.45 22.83
N ILE A 33 20.65 8.84 22.13
CA ILE A 33 20.93 7.93 20.99
C ILE A 33 21.72 8.68 19.92
N ARG A 34 21.24 9.86 19.48
CA ARG A 34 21.95 10.68 18.47
C ARG A 34 23.35 11.07 18.89
N THR A 35 23.51 11.51 20.14
CA THR A 35 24.82 11.92 20.68
C THR A 35 25.78 10.74 20.70
N GLY A 36 25.31 9.56 21.11
CA GLY A 36 26.12 8.35 21.10
C GLY A 36 26.49 7.90 19.68
N VAL A 37 25.58 7.97 18.71
CA VAL A 37 25.87 7.65 17.30
C VAL A 37 26.93 8.58 16.74
N LYS A 38 26.78 9.90 16.92
CA LYS A 38 27.78 10.89 16.49
C LYS A 38 29.16 10.57 17.09
N ARG A 39 29.21 10.28 18.40
CA ARG A 39 30.45 9.98 19.10
C ARG A 39 31.11 8.69 18.62
N VAL A 40 30.32 7.65 18.34
CA VAL A 40 30.83 6.35 17.87
C VAL A 40 31.36 6.42 16.43
N LEU A 41 30.83 7.35 15.64
CA LEU A 41 31.26 7.60 14.27
C LEU A 41 32.30 8.73 14.17
N ASN A 42 32.81 9.23 15.30
CA ASN A 42 33.72 10.38 15.39
C ASN A 42 33.21 11.63 14.65
N LEU A 43 31.89 11.82 14.60
CA LEU A 43 31.26 12.98 14.01
C LEU A 43 31.21 14.15 15.02
N PRO A 44 31.38 15.40 14.56
CA PRO A 44 31.21 16.58 15.40
C PRO A 44 29.84 16.61 16.08
N LYS A 45 29.77 17.18 17.29
CA LYS A 45 28.49 17.35 18.01
C LYS A 45 27.49 18.20 17.21
N SER A 46 28.01 19.15 16.43
CA SER A 46 27.28 20.05 15.54
C SER A 46 26.70 19.39 14.28
N THR A 47 26.99 18.11 14.00
CA THR A 47 26.44 17.41 12.84
C THR A 47 24.92 17.50 12.80
N ASN A 48 24.38 17.91 11.66
CA ASN A 48 22.94 18.11 11.47
C ASN A 48 22.16 16.81 11.77
N THR A 49 21.15 16.91 12.62
CA THR A 49 20.35 15.77 13.09
C THR A 49 19.55 15.12 11.97
N ASP A 50 18.99 15.92 11.07
CA ASP A 50 18.13 15.43 9.99
C ASP A 50 18.97 14.67 8.95
N ARG A 51 20.15 15.19 8.62
CA ARG A 51 21.13 14.47 7.79
C ARG A 51 21.61 13.18 8.46
N LEU A 52 21.82 13.19 9.78
CA LEU A 52 22.22 11.97 10.51
C LEU A 52 21.12 10.90 10.52
N LEU A 53 19.85 11.32 10.61
CA LEU A 53 18.69 10.41 10.51
C LEU A 53 18.55 9.85 9.09
N GLN A 54 18.79 10.67 8.05
CA GLN A 54 18.77 10.23 6.66
C GLN A 54 19.82 9.17 6.31
N LEU A 55 20.91 9.07 7.09
CA LEU A 55 21.90 8.00 6.94
C LEU A 55 21.38 6.64 7.44
N GLY A 56 20.25 6.58 8.15
CA GLY A 56 19.65 5.32 8.62
C GLY A 56 20.48 4.56 9.66
N LEU A 57 21.46 5.23 10.30
CA LEU A 57 22.43 4.57 11.19
C LEU A 57 21.91 4.30 12.60
N HIS A 58 20.72 4.79 12.93
CA HIS A 58 20.06 4.59 14.23
C HIS A 58 18.56 4.80 14.12
N ASN A 59 17.82 4.06 14.94
CA ASN A 59 16.37 4.21 15.11
C ASN A 59 16.07 5.20 16.24
N THR A 60 14.91 5.84 16.16
CA THR A 60 14.35 6.65 17.25
C THR A 60 13.92 5.77 18.43
N ALA A 61 13.79 6.36 19.62
CA ALA A 61 13.32 5.70 20.83
C ALA A 61 11.94 5.05 20.61
N THR A 62 11.03 5.75 19.93
CA THR A 62 9.70 5.24 19.59
C THR A 62 9.79 3.99 18.71
N GLU A 63 10.58 4.04 17.63
CA GLU A 63 10.78 2.88 16.73
C GLU A 63 11.40 1.69 17.47
N LEU A 64 12.34 1.94 18.37
CA LEU A 64 12.94 0.91 19.21
C LEU A 64 11.93 0.27 20.18
N PHE A 65 11.03 1.07 20.75
CA PHE A 65 10.00 0.59 21.69
C PHE A 65 8.92 -0.20 20.98
N GLU A 66 8.47 0.28 19.81
CA GLU A 66 7.52 -0.42 18.95
C GLU A 66 8.10 -1.76 18.51
N ALA A 67 9.33 -1.78 17.99
CA ALA A 67 10.00 -3.02 17.62
C ALA A 67 10.08 -4.01 18.78
N GLN A 68 10.36 -3.55 20.00
CA GLN A 68 10.43 -4.42 21.19
C GLN A 68 9.05 -4.99 21.58
N ARG A 69 7.99 -4.18 21.49
CA ARG A 69 6.61 -4.64 21.72
C ARG A 69 6.20 -5.66 20.67
N THR A 70 6.50 -5.41 19.40
CA THR A 70 6.22 -6.34 18.30
C THR A 70 6.94 -7.68 18.48
N LYS A 71 8.24 -7.68 18.82
CA LYS A 71 8.99 -8.92 19.11
C LYS A 71 8.31 -9.76 20.20
N ARG A 72 7.88 -9.11 21.29
CA ARG A 72 7.20 -9.78 22.40
C ARG A 72 5.88 -10.41 21.98
N VAL A 73 5.04 -9.68 21.24
CA VAL A 73 3.74 -10.20 20.74
C VAL A 73 3.93 -11.39 19.81
N LEU A 74 5.01 -11.39 19.02
CA LEU A 74 5.31 -12.45 18.05
C LEU A 74 6.09 -13.63 18.64
N ASN A 75 6.41 -13.62 19.94
CA ASN A 75 7.31 -14.60 20.59
C ASN A 75 8.68 -14.72 19.90
N LEU A 76 9.21 -13.57 19.45
CA LEU A 76 10.54 -13.48 18.86
C LEU A 76 11.56 -13.05 19.93
N PRO A 77 12.81 -13.56 19.86
CA PRO A 77 13.89 -13.14 20.74
C PRO A 77 14.13 -11.62 20.69
N LYS A 78 14.56 -11.03 21.83
CA LYS A 78 14.92 -9.60 21.87
C LYS A 78 16.02 -9.25 20.87
N SER A 79 16.91 -10.21 20.59
CA SER A 79 18.01 -10.14 19.64
C SER A 79 17.58 -10.11 18.17
N THR A 80 16.29 -10.26 17.85
CA THR A 80 15.79 -10.16 16.46
C THR A 80 16.21 -8.85 15.81
N ASN A 81 16.81 -8.97 14.63
CA ASN A 81 17.24 -7.84 13.83
C ASN A 81 16.02 -7.00 13.39
N THR A 82 16.11 -5.68 13.57
CA THR A 82 15.01 -4.75 13.29
C THR A 82 14.68 -4.68 11.80
N ASP A 83 15.66 -4.75 10.91
CA ASP A 83 15.44 -4.72 9.46
C ASP A 83 14.65 -5.96 9.00
N ARG A 84 15.00 -7.14 9.52
CA ARG A 84 14.23 -8.37 9.25
C ARG A 84 12.83 -8.32 9.87
N LEU A 85 12.67 -7.67 11.02
CA LEU A 85 11.36 -7.45 11.63
C LEU A 85 10.50 -6.52 10.76
N LEU A 86 11.08 -5.47 10.18
CA LEU A 86 10.42 -4.58 9.24
C LEU A 86 10.04 -5.31 7.94
N GLN A 87 10.87 -6.25 7.46
CA GLN A 87 10.60 -7.09 6.29
C GLN A 87 9.41 -8.06 6.47
N LEU A 88 8.92 -8.26 7.70
CA LEU A 88 7.65 -8.95 7.94
C LEU A 88 6.43 -8.07 7.55
N GLY A 89 6.61 -6.76 7.39
CA GLY A 89 5.56 -5.82 7.00
C GLY A 89 4.39 -5.75 7.98
N LEU A 90 4.67 -5.88 9.29
CA LEU A 90 3.66 -5.96 10.37
C LEU A 90 3.30 -4.61 10.98
N HIS A 91 4.20 -3.64 10.90
CA HIS A 91 4.03 -2.29 11.45
C HIS A 91 4.57 -1.25 10.49
N ASN A 92 4.11 -0.01 10.67
CA ASN A 92 4.63 1.16 9.97
C ASN A 92 5.67 1.84 10.86
N THR A 93 6.63 2.52 10.25
CA THR A 93 7.54 3.43 10.97
C THR A 93 6.84 4.74 11.32
N ALA A 94 7.39 5.51 12.26
CA ALA A 94 6.83 6.82 12.62
C ALA A 94 6.79 7.78 11.41
N THR A 95 7.83 7.76 10.58
CA THR A 95 7.90 8.56 9.34
C THR A 95 6.77 8.22 8.37
N GLU A 96 6.47 6.93 8.17
CA GLU A 96 5.37 6.47 7.30
C GLU A 96 4.00 6.89 7.85
N LEU A 97 3.82 6.86 9.17
CA LEU A 97 2.60 7.33 9.81
C LEU A 97 2.43 8.86 9.64
N PHE A 98 3.52 9.63 9.76
CA PHE A 98 3.49 11.08 9.53
C PHE A 98 3.21 11.43 8.08
N GLU A 99 3.83 10.73 7.13
CA GLU A 99 3.56 10.86 5.70
C GLU A 99 2.08 10.54 5.42
N ALA A 100 1.59 9.38 5.87
CA ALA A 100 0.21 8.97 5.67
C ALA A 100 -0.77 9.97 6.26
N GLN A 101 -0.50 10.49 7.46
CA GLN A 101 -1.34 11.49 8.11
C GLN A 101 -1.31 12.82 7.36
N ARG A 102 -0.11 13.29 6.96
CA ARG A 102 0.05 14.54 6.21
C ARG A 102 -0.71 14.47 4.90
N THR A 103 -0.51 13.42 4.11
CA THR A 103 -1.18 13.23 2.81
C THR A 103 -2.69 13.11 2.98
N ALA A 104 -3.17 12.35 3.97
CA ALA A 104 -4.60 12.26 4.25
C ALA A 104 -5.23 13.61 4.66
N GLN A 105 -4.51 14.42 5.43
CA GLN A 105 -4.96 15.75 5.81
C GLN A 105 -4.97 16.73 4.64
N ILE A 106 -3.92 16.74 3.81
CA ILE A 106 -3.89 17.54 2.58
C ILE A 106 -5.05 17.13 1.67
N CYS A 107 -5.28 15.82 1.49
CA CYS A 107 -6.42 15.32 0.70
C CYS A 107 -7.75 15.83 1.24
N ARG A 108 -7.99 15.67 2.55
CA ARG A 108 -9.24 16.12 3.19
C ARG A 108 -9.45 17.62 3.03
N LEU A 109 -8.41 18.43 3.25
CA LEU A 109 -8.50 19.89 3.16
C LEU A 109 -8.71 20.36 1.71
N SER A 110 -8.08 19.70 0.73
CA SER A 110 -8.22 20.01 -0.69
C SER A 110 -9.64 19.82 -1.24
N LEU A 111 -10.52 19.14 -0.51
CA LEU A 111 -11.92 18.94 -0.89
C LEU A 111 -12.84 20.11 -0.52
N THR A 112 -12.33 21.16 0.13
CA THR A 112 -13.17 22.28 0.60
C THR A 112 -12.52 23.62 0.29
N LYS A 113 -13.31 24.65 -0.07
CA LYS A 113 -12.78 26.01 -0.30
C LYS A 113 -11.96 26.53 0.89
N ALA A 114 -12.48 26.36 2.11
CA ALA A 114 -11.80 26.78 3.33
C ALA A 114 -10.50 25.99 3.57
N GLY A 115 -10.53 24.66 3.39
CA GLY A 115 -9.35 23.82 3.56
C GLY A 115 -8.26 24.10 2.53
N THR A 116 -8.62 24.33 1.28
CA THR A 116 -7.69 24.73 0.22
C THR A 116 -7.03 26.07 0.53
N ARG A 117 -7.78 27.06 1.05
CA ARG A 117 -7.20 28.33 1.52
C ARG A 117 -6.22 28.12 2.67
N ILE A 118 -6.58 27.30 3.66
CA ILE A 118 -5.69 26.94 4.79
C ILE A 118 -4.38 26.31 4.30
N LEU A 119 -4.44 25.42 3.30
CA LEU A 119 -3.25 24.80 2.74
C LEU A 119 -2.34 25.86 2.09
N LEU A 120 -2.91 26.74 1.26
CA LEU A 120 -2.14 27.80 0.58
C LEU A 120 -1.53 28.79 1.59
N GLU A 121 -2.27 29.21 2.62
CA GLU A 121 -1.76 30.07 3.70
C GLU A 121 -0.63 29.40 4.48
N ALA A 122 -0.70 28.08 4.66
CA ALA A 122 0.35 27.30 5.31
C ALA A 122 1.56 26.98 4.38
N GLY A 123 1.58 27.49 3.14
CA GLY A 123 2.61 27.19 2.15
C GLY A 123 2.60 25.73 1.67
N LEU A 124 1.48 25.03 1.84
CA LEU A 124 1.28 23.65 1.40
C LEU A 124 0.47 23.64 0.11
N GLN A 125 0.91 22.84 -0.87
CA GLN A 125 0.17 22.67 -2.12
C GLN A 125 -1.05 21.75 -1.92
N PRO A 126 -2.26 22.18 -2.32
CA PRO A 126 -3.41 21.30 -2.46
C PRO A 126 -3.13 20.14 -3.42
N LEU A 127 -3.75 18.98 -3.18
CA LEU A 127 -3.62 17.82 -4.08
C LEU A 127 -4.25 18.07 -5.46
N PHE A 128 -5.23 18.96 -5.52
CA PHE A 128 -5.97 19.27 -6.73
C PHE A 128 -5.69 20.73 -7.09
N MET A 129 -4.94 20.90 -8.17
CA MET A 129 -4.65 22.21 -8.77
C MET A 129 -5.31 22.24 -10.14
N PRO A 130 -6.01 23.32 -10.52
CA PRO A 130 -6.11 24.56 -9.78
C PRO A 130 -7.07 24.41 -8.58
N PRO A 131 -6.90 25.23 -7.53
CA PRO A 131 -7.72 25.16 -6.33
C PRO A 131 -9.17 25.62 -6.55
N GLU A 132 -9.45 26.21 -7.72
CA GLU A 132 -10.74 26.79 -8.09
C GLU A 132 -11.77 25.68 -8.31
N LYS A 133 -12.56 25.44 -7.27
CA LYS A 133 -13.71 24.54 -7.30
C LYS A 133 -14.98 25.33 -7.07
N ASP A 134 -16.06 24.91 -7.70
CA ASP A 134 -17.40 25.45 -7.47
C ASP A 134 -18.37 24.41 -6.93
N LYS A 135 -19.40 24.93 -6.26
CA LYS A 135 -20.43 24.10 -5.67
C LYS A 135 -21.42 23.68 -6.75
N ILE A 136 -21.78 22.40 -6.72
CA ILE A 136 -22.96 21.92 -7.43
C ILE A 136 -24.20 22.50 -6.74
N SER A 137 -25.18 22.95 -7.52
CA SER A 137 -26.44 23.50 -7.02
C SER A 137 -27.17 22.47 -6.15
N SER A 138 -27.87 22.93 -5.11
CA SER A 138 -28.53 22.05 -4.14
C SER A 138 -29.53 21.10 -4.78
N GLY A 139 -30.30 21.57 -5.77
CA GLY A 139 -31.26 20.76 -6.51
C GLY A 139 -30.60 19.58 -7.23
N ILE A 140 -29.54 19.84 -8.00
CA ILE A 140 -28.82 18.79 -8.73
C ILE A 140 -28.07 17.87 -7.77
N ARG A 141 -27.48 18.42 -6.71
CA ARG A 141 -26.78 17.61 -5.71
C ARG A 141 -27.72 16.60 -5.05
N GLY A 142 -28.99 16.94 -4.88
CA GLY A 142 -30.02 16.03 -4.39
C GLY A 142 -30.40 14.91 -5.36
N ALA A 143 -30.19 15.10 -6.66
CA ALA A 143 -30.45 14.09 -7.70
C ALA A 143 -29.31 13.05 -7.86
N ILE A 144 -28.15 13.32 -7.26
CA ILE A 144 -26.93 12.51 -7.41
C ILE A 144 -26.63 11.77 -6.09
N CYS A 145 -26.61 10.44 -6.16
CA CYS A 145 -26.07 9.56 -5.15
C CYS A 145 -24.65 9.14 -5.52
N VAL A 146 -23.68 9.31 -4.62
CA VAL A 146 -22.30 8.86 -4.86
C VAL A 146 -22.01 7.70 -3.92
N ASP A 147 -21.77 6.52 -4.49
CA ASP A 147 -21.54 5.31 -3.72
C ASP A 147 -20.15 5.34 -3.05
N PRO A 148 -20.02 4.84 -1.81
CA PRO A 148 -18.75 4.86 -1.10
C PRO A 148 -17.72 3.97 -1.80
N ILE A 149 -16.50 4.48 -1.95
CA ILE A 149 -15.38 3.71 -2.49
C ILE A 149 -15.02 2.57 -1.52
N PRO A 150 -14.93 1.31 -1.98
CA PRO A 150 -14.61 0.18 -1.12
C PRO A 150 -13.24 0.30 -0.45
N ARG A 151 -13.09 -0.30 0.74
CA ARG A 151 -11.79 -0.40 1.42
C ARG A 151 -10.96 -1.54 0.83
N ASN A 152 -9.64 -1.47 1.01
CA ASN A 152 -8.68 -2.52 0.61
C ASN A 152 -8.68 -2.81 -0.91
N ILE A 153 -8.58 -1.75 -1.73
CA ILE A 153 -8.58 -1.80 -3.20
C ILE A 153 -7.25 -1.37 -3.82
N HIS A 154 -6.14 -1.44 -3.06
CA HIS A 154 -4.79 -1.10 -3.56
C HIS A 154 -4.50 -1.72 -4.94
N PRO A 155 -4.00 -0.95 -5.94
CA PRO A 155 -3.82 -1.42 -7.32
C PRO A 155 -3.01 -2.71 -7.43
N VAL A 156 -1.84 -2.75 -6.77
CA VAL A 156 -0.92 -3.89 -6.82
C VAL A 156 -1.36 -5.03 -5.90
N HIS A 157 -1.57 -4.75 -4.61
CA HIS A 157 -1.75 -5.81 -3.62
C HIS A 157 -3.17 -6.41 -3.51
N ASN A 158 -4.17 -5.78 -4.12
CA ASN A 158 -5.57 -6.24 -4.04
C ASN A 158 -6.15 -6.54 -5.43
N GLU A 159 -5.32 -6.94 -6.39
CA GLU A 159 -5.72 -7.23 -7.77
C GLU A 159 -6.92 -8.20 -7.84
N GLY A 160 -6.87 -9.32 -7.11
CA GLY A 160 -7.98 -10.28 -7.06
C GLY A 160 -9.29 -9.70 -6.53
N ARG A 161 -9.24 -8.79 -5.53
CA ARG A 161 -10.44 -8.09 -5.04
C ARG A 161 -10.98 -7.09 -6.06
N ARG A 162 -10.10 -6.39 -6.77
CA ARG A 162 -10.48 -5.45 -7.84
C ARG A 162 -11.14 -6.20 -8.98
N ARG A 163 -10.58 -7.34 -9.41
CA ARG A 163 -11.15 -8.22 -10.44
C ARG A 163 -12.54 -8.75 -10.05
N ALA A 164 -12.66 -9.35 -8.87
CA ALA A 164 -13.95 -9.86 -8.39
C ALA A 164 -15.03 -8.77 -8.28
N ARG A 165 -14.64 -7.54 -7.93
CA ARG A 165 -15.55 -6.39 -7.94
C ARG A 165 -15.99 -6.03 -9.36
N ALA A 166 -15.05 -5.97 -10.30
CA ALA A 166 -15.37 -5.66 -11.70
C ALA A 166 -16.34 -6.69 -12.28
N GLU A 167 -16.09 -7.98 -12.05
CA GLU A 167 -16.98 -9.09 -12.41
C GLU A 167 -18.39 -8.91 -11.82
N ALA A 168 -18.48 -8.61 -10.52
CA ALA A 168 -19.76 -8.41 -9.85
C ALA A 168 -20.55 -7.21 -10.41
N ILE A 169 -19.86 -6.11 -10.77
CA ILE A 169 -20.49 -4.93 -11.38
C ILE A 169 -21.01 -5.27 -12.78
N LEU A 170 -20.17 -5.85 -13.64
CA LEU A 170 -20.56 -6.19 -15.01
C LEU A 170 -21.71 -7.22 -15.02
N GLY A 171 -21.63 -8.25 -14.18
CA GLY A 171 -22.72 -9.22 -14.04
C GLY A 171 -24.02 -8.63 -13.45
N LYS A 172 -23.98 -7.48 -12.77
CA LYS A 172 -25.20 -6.75 -12.35
C LYS A 172 -25.78 -5.94 -13.51
N ILE A 173 -24.93 -5.30 -14.31
CA ILE A 173 -25.34 -4.51 -15.48
C ILE A 173 -26.03 -5.44 -16.50
N GLU A 174 -25.50 -6.63 -16.76
CA GLU A 174 -26.13 -7.56 -17.71
C GLU A 174 -27.51 -8.05 -17.26
N ARG A 175 -27.74 -8.16 -15.95
CA ARG A 175 -29.03 -8.55 -15.37
C ARG A 175 -30.02 -7.39 -15.24
N SER A 176 -29.58 -6.15 -15.43
CA SER A 176 -30.38 -4.96 -15.18
C SER A 176 -30.51 -4.13 -16.46
N SER A 177 -31.74 -3.77 -16.83
CA SER A 177 -31.99 -2.86 -17.95
C SER A 177 -31.76 -1.38 -17.59
N SER A 178 -31.06 -1.08 -16.49
CA SER A 178 -30.77 0.29 -16.08
C SER A 178 -29.81 0.97 -17.05
N THR A 179 -30.11 2.22 -17.42
CA THR A 179 -29.20 3.03 -18.24
C THR A 179 -27.88 3.18 -17.50
N THR A 180 -26.77 2.92 -18.20
CA THR A 180 -25.43 2.87 -17.60
C THR A 180 -24.42 3.55 -18.51
N PHE A 181 -23.57 4.37 -17.93
CA PHE A 181 -22.46 5.03 -18.62
C PHE A 181 -21.12 4.72 -17.95
N PHE A 182 -20.09 4.55 -18.77
CA PHE A 182 -18.69 4.48 -18.37
C PHE A 182 -17.97 5.70 -18.91
N VAL A 183 -17.15 6.33 -18.07
CA VAL A 183 -16.45 7.56 -18.42
C VAL A 183 -14.95 7.40 -18.24
N ASP A 184 -14.18 8.02 -19.15
CA ASP A 184 -12.73 8.14 -19.02
C ASP A 184 -12.24 9.46 -19.64
N ALA A 185 -11.02 9.85 -19.28
CA ALA A 185 -10.30 10.98 -19.84
C ALA A 185 -8.87 10.60 -20.29
N ALA A 186 -8.45 11.16 -21.43
CA ALA A 186 -7.11 10.98 -21.98
C ALA A 186 -6.50 12.33 -22.42
N LYS A 187 -5.24 12.58 -22.04
CA LYS A 187 -4.53 13.82 -22.41
C LYS A 187 -4.19 13.84 -23.90
N TYR A 188 -4.34 15.00 -24.55
CA TYR A 188 -3.73 15.25 -25.85
C TYR A 188 -2.20 15.31 -25.74
N TRP A 189 -1.49 14.82 -26.75
CA TRP A 189 -0.03 14.74 -26.70
C TRP A 189 0.66 16.12 -26.74
N LYS A 190 0.24 17.00 -27.67
CA LYS A 190 0.88 18.31 -27.92
C LYS A 190 0.06 19.51 -27.42
N LYS A 191 -1.03 19.28 -26.71
CA LYS A 191 -1.95 20.33 -26.26
C LYS A 191 -2.25 20.11 -24.78
N ASP A 192 -2.33 21.19 -24.01
CA ASP A 192 -2.87 21.16 -22.65
C ASP A 192 -4.40 21.08 -22.70
N ALA A 193 -4.86 19.93 -23.16
CA ALA A 193 -6.24 19.57 -23.26
C ALA A 193 -6.38 18.06 -23.05
N TYR A 194 -7.60 17.62 -22.76
CA TYR A 194 -7.99 16.23 -22.63
C TYR A 194 -9.19 15.94 -23.52
N VAL A 195 -9.28 14.71 -24.00
CA VAL A 195 -10.53 14.15 -24.49
C VAL A 195 -11.22 13.44 -23.34
N VAL A 196 -12.50 13.73 -23.15
CA VAL A 196 -13.38 12.97 -22.26
C VAL A 196 -14.36 12.17 -23.09
N THR A 197 -14.70 10.95 -22.66
CA THR A 197 -15.64 10.08 -23.37
C THR A 197 -16.67 9.51 -22.43
N VAL A 198 -17.88 9.33 -22.96
CA VAL A 198 -18.99 8.63 -22.32
C VAL A 198 -19.38 7.46 -23.21
N VAL A 199 -19.39 6.26 -22.64
CA VAL A 199 -19.67 5.00 -23.34
C VAL A 199 -20.81 4.28 -22.65
N ASP A 200 -21.71 3.65 -23.41
CA ASP A 200 -22.82 2.88 -22.84
C ASP A 200 -22.37 1.49 -22.33
N ALA A 201 -23.30 0.74 -21.73
CA ALA A 201 -23.03 -0.63 -21.26
C ALA A 201 -22.59 -1.61 -22.38
N LYS A 202 -22.87 -1.30 -23.65
CA LYS A 202 -22.50 -2.14 -24.80
C LYS A 202 -21.14 -1.77 -25.37
N GLY A 203 -20.48 -0.73 -24.86
CA GLY A 203 -19.20 -0.24 -25.38
C GLY A 203 -19.34 0.76 -26.54
N SER A 204 -20.54 1.27 -26.80
CA SER A 204 -20.81 2.27 -27.85
C SER A 204 -20.55 3.68 -27.34
N LEU A 205 -19.93 4.52 -28.16
CA LEU A 205 -19.70 5.93 -27.82
C LEU A 205 -21.03 6.69 -27.78
N VAL A 206 -21.35 7.28 -26.64
CA VAL A 206 -22.55 8.10 -26.42
C VAL A 206 -22.21 9.57 -26.66
N ASN A 207 -21.15 10.06 -26.01
CA ASN A 207 -20.69 11.43 -26.15
C ASN A 207 -19.17 11.51 -25.98
N ALA A 208 -18.54 12.53 -26.55
CA ALA A 208 -17.15 12.88 -26.34
C ALA A 208 -16.98 14.39 -26.43
N ALA A 209 -16.07 14.95 -25.61
CA ALA A 209 -15.76 16.36 -25.63
C ALA A 209 -14.25 16.61 -25.47
N THR A 210 -13.80 17.76 -25.96
CA THR A 210 -12.46 18.26 -25.68
C THR A 210 -12.53 19.27 -24.54
N VAL A 211 -11.70 19.06 -23.51
CA VAL A 211 -11.60 19.92 -22.34
C VAL A 211 -10.22 20.57 -22.36
N VAL A 212 -10.16 21.90 -22.48
CA VAL A 212 -8.90 22.65 -22.44
C VAL A 212 -8.48 22.82 -20.99
N THR A 213 -7.56 21.98 -20.53
CA THR A 213 -6.99 22.00 -19.17
C THR A 213 -5.64 21.28 -19.15
N GLY A 214 -4.74 21.76 -18.29
CA GLY A 214 -3.49 21.06 -17.96
C GLY A 214 -3.66 19.95 -16.92
N PHE A 215 -4.83 19.85 -16.27
CA PHE A 215 -5.00 19.11 -15.04
C PHE A 215 -5.90 17.87 -15.20
N THR A 216 -5.35 16.68 -14.95
CA THR A 216 -6.05 15.39 -15.12
C THR A 216 -7.36 15.32 -14.34
N HIS A 217 -7.35 15.76 -13.08
CA HIS A 217 -8.53 15.68 -12.21
C HIS A 217 -9.71 16.54 -12.72
N GLU A 218 -9.47 17.67 -13.38
CA GLU A 218 -10.54 18.47 -14.00
C GLU A 218 -11.14 17.71 -15.18
N ALA A 219 -10.30 17.08 -16.01
CA ALA A 219 -10.78 16.28 -17.13
C ALA A 219 -11.60 15.07 -16.66
N GLU A 220 -11.19 14.40 -15.59
CA GLU A 220 -11.95 13.28 -14.99
C GLU A 220 -13.29 13.75 -14.41
N GLU A 221 -13.34 14.91 -13.74
CA GLU A 221 -14.59 15.50 -13.26
C GLU A 221 -15.50 15.93 -14.43
N MET A 222 -14.93 16.46 -15.51
CA MET A 222 -15.65 16.81 -16.73
C MET A 222 -16.23 15.59 -17.44
N ALA A 223 -15.55 14.45 -17.42
CA ALA A 223 -16.07 13.22 -18.00
C ALA A 223 -17.38 12.78 -17.31
N ILE A 224 -17.45 12.90 -15.98
CA ILE A 224 -18.68 12.67 -15.22
C ILE A 224 -19.74 13.73 -15.54
N ALA A 225 -19.35 15.01 -15.64
CA ALA A 225 -20.28 16.10 -15.96
C ALA A 225 -20.93 15.94 -17.34
N VAL A 226 -20.18 15.50 -18.35
CA VAL A 226 -20.71 15.21 -19.69
C VAL A 226 -21.68 14.02 -19.64
N ALA A 227 -21.39 12.97 -18.87
CA ALA A 227 -22.33 11.86 -18.69
C ALA A 227 -23.65 12.29 -17.99
N LEU A 228 -23.57 13.21 -17.03
CA LEU A 228 -24.77 13.78 -16.39
C LEU A 228 -25.59 14.64 -17.35
N GLN A 229 -24.95 15.28 -18.34
CA GLN A 229 -25.63 16.07 -19.36
C GLN A 229 -26.47 15.21 -20.31
N GLU A 230 -26.03 13.99 -20.60
CA GLU A 230 -26.82 13.02 -21.37
C GLU A 230 -28.08 12.61 -20.62
N ARG A 231 -27.95 12.32 -19.32
CA ARG A 231 -29.08 11.95 -18.47
C ARG A 231 -28.76 12.22 -17.01
N ILE A 232 -29.56 13.09 -16.37
CA ILE A 232 -29.34 13.47 -14.97
C ILE A 232 -29.98 12.52 -13.95
N ARG A 233 -31.03 11.76 -14.30
CA ARG A 233 -31.72 10.80 -13.41
C ARG A 233 -31.85 9.40 -14.02
N GLY A 234 -31.95 8.39 -13.16
CA GLY A 234 -32.17 7.01 -13.56
C GLY A 234 -31.00 6.37 -14.31
N VAL A 235 -29.78 6.90 -14.13
CA VAL A 235 -28.56 6.36 -14.74
C VAL A 235 -27.52 6.00 -13.69
N THR A 236 -26.72 4.98 -13.98
CA THR A 236 -25.52 4.66 -13.21
C THR A 236 -24.27 5.06 -14.01
N ILE A 237 -23.44 5.91 -13.44
CA ILE A 237 -22.19 6.40 -14.05
C ILE A 237 -21.02 5.72 -13.35
N PHE A 238 -20.18 5.03 -14.11
CA PHE A 238 -18.96 4.38 -13.65
C PHE A 238 -17.74 5.21 -14.07
N SER A 239 -16.88 5.51 -13.10
CA SER A 239 -15.59 6.17 -13.31
C SER A 239 -14.51 5.42 -12.55
N ASP A 240 -13.30 5.36 -13.11
CA ASP A 240 -12.14 4.79 -12.42
C ASP A 240 -11.34 5.83 -11.62
N SER A 241 -11.62 7.12 -11.82
CA SER A 241 -11.07 8.21 -11.02
C SER A 241 -11.68 8.27 -9.63
N ARG A 242 -10.92 7.80 -8.64
CA ARG A 242 -11.28 8.00 -7.22
C ARG A 242 -11.31 9.48 -6.82
N THR A 243 -10.58 10.35 -7.53
CA THR A 243 -10.51 11.77 -7.20
C THR A 243 -11.79 12.48 -7.63
N ALA A 244 -12.23 12.28 -8.87
CA ALA A 244 -13.47 12.85 -9.40
C ALA A 244 -14.69 12.40 -8.58
N ILE A 245 -14.76 11.10 -8.24
CA ILE A 245 -15.85 10.57 -7.40
C ILE A 245 -15.92 11.26 -6.04
N ARG A 246 -14.76 11.54 -5.40
CA ARG A 246 -14.73 12.27 -4.12
C ARG A 246 -15.15 13.73 -4.27
N SER A 247 -14.75 14.38 -5.36
CA SER A 247 -15.21 15.75 -5.66
C SER A 247 -16.73 15.82 -5.78
N PHE A 248 -17.35 14.93 -6.57
CA PHE A 248 -18.81 14.84 -6.67
C PHE A 248 -19.47 14.46 -5.33
N SER A 249 -18.88 13.56 -4.55
CA SER A 249 -19.37 13.21 -3.21
C SER A 249 -19.42 14.45 -2.29
N SER A 250 -18.38 15.29 -2.32
CA SER A 250 -18.32 16.53 -1.54
C SER A 250 -19.21 17.66 -2.08
N GLY A 251 -19.72 17.55 -3.31
CA GLY A 251 -20.46 18.62 -3.99
C GLY A 251 -19.59 19.79 -4.47
N LEU A 252 -18.27 19.65 -4.45
CA LEU A 252 -17.29 20.62 -4.92
C LEU A 252 -16.47 20.02 -6.06
N VAL A 253 -16.68 20.54 -7.27
CA VAL A 253 -16.03 20.12 -8.52
C VAL A 253 -15.35 21.32 -9.18
N SER A 254 -14.53 21.11 -10.20
CA SER A 254 -13.92 22.17 -11.02
C SER A 254 -14.97 23.12 -11.57
N THR A 255 -14.56 24.38 -11.77
CA THR A 255 -15.42 25.44 -12.34
C THR A 255 -16.04 25.01 -13.66
N ALA A 256 -15.25 24.35 -14.53
CA ALA A 256 -15.71 23.79 -15.80
C ALA A 256 -16.82 22.74 -15.59
N ALA A 257 -16.63 21.77 -14.71
CA ALA A 257 -17.61 20.72 -14.45
C ALA A 257 -18.88 21.30 -13.82
N ALA A 258 -18.74 22.20 -12.84
CA ALA A 258 -19.85 22.90 -12.21
C ALA A 258 -20.65 23.72 -13.24
N SER A 259 -19.99 24.33 -14.24
CA SER A 259 -20.67 25.12 -15.27
C SER A 259 -21.59 24.29 -16.17
N ILE A 260 -21.25 23.02 -16.43
CA ILE A 260 -22.10 22.09 -17.19
C ILE A 260 -23.22 21.58 -16.28
N VAL A 261 -22.84 21.08 -15.11
CA VAL A 261 -23.79 20.50 -14.14
C VAL A 261 -24.85 21.54 -13.77
N ASN A 262 -24.47 22.73 -13.31
CA ASN A 262 -25.41 23.74 -12.82
C ASN A 262 -26.32 24.37 -13.90
N LYS A 263 -26.04 24.15 -15.19
CA LYS A 263 -26.93 24.59 -16.28
C LYS A 263 -28.09 23.63 -16.54
N MET A 264 -28.07 22.43 -15.96
CA MET A 264 -29.14 21.46 -16.11
C MET A 264 -30.41 21.99 -15.43
N THR A 265 -31.52 22.03 -16.17
CA THR A 265 -32.77 22.63 -15.72
C THR A 265 -33.41 21.85 -14.59
N THR A 266 -34.09 22.54 -13.69
CA THR A 266 -34.83 21.93 -12.57
C THR A 266 -35.93 20.99 -13.06
N GLU A 267 -36.54 21.27 -14.21
CA GLU A 267 -37.52 20.42 -14.89
C GLU A 267 -36.97 19.01 -15.21
N ALA A 268 -35.68 18.90 -15.58
CA ALA A 268 -35.02 17.61 -15.80
C ALA A 268 -34.80 16.83 -14.47
N ILE A 269 -34.92 17.51 -13.33
CA ILE A 269 -34.70 16.99 -11.99
C ILE A 269 -36.03 16.70 -11.28
N GLU A 270 -37.17 17.21 -11.72
CA GLU A 270 -38.46 17.05 -11.03
C GLU A 270 -39.20 15.73 -11.36
N GLY A 271 -38.57 14.83 -12.12
CA GLY A 271 -39.14 13.53 -12.48
C GLY A 271 -39.19 12.50 -11.33
N GLU A 272 -40.05 11.49 -11.50
CA GLU A 272 -40.16 10.31 -10.61
C GLU A 272 -38.98 9.32 -10.77
N ASP A 273 -38.12 9.54 -11.77
CA ASP A 273 -36.96 8.70 -12.01
C ASP A 273 -36.06 8.61 -10.78
N PRO A 274 -35.44 7.44 -10.52
CA PRO A 274 -34.56 7.25 -9.39
C PRO A 274 -33.32 8.14 -9.49
N LEU A 275 -32.64 8.32 -8.36
CA LEU A 275 -31.40 9.08 -8.29
C LEU A 275 -30.33 8.50 -9.23
N THR A 276 -29.50 9.37 -9.78
CA THR A 276 -28.31 8.94 -10.52
C THR A 276 -27.24 8.46 -9.55
N HIS A 277 -26.68 7.29 -9.83
CA HIS A 277 -25.59 6.72 -9.03
C HIS A 277 -24.25 6.94 -9.69
N ILE A 278 -23.28 7.51 -8.97
CA ILE A 278 -21.88 7.58 -9.40
C ILE A 278 -21.09 6.52 -8.61
N ILE A 279 -20.51 5.56 -9.31
CA ILE A 279 -19.87 4.38 -8.70
C ILE A 279 -18.43 4.23 -9.20
N TRP A 280 -17.53 3.92 -8.28
CA TRP A 280 -16.14 3.63 -8.63
C TRP A 280 -16.00 2.24 -9.28
N PHE A 281 -15.35 2.23 -10.46
CA PHE A 281 -14.95 1.04 -11.20
C PHE A 281 -13.41 0.89 -11.18
N PRO A 282 -12.86 -0.30 -10.94
CA PRO A 282 -11.41 -0.50 -10.96
C PRO A 282 -10.81 -0.33 -12.37
N ALA A 283 -9.82 0.57 -12.50
CA ALA A 283 -9.02 0.74 -13.72
C ALA A 283 -8.21 -0.53 -14.09
N HIS A 284 -7.91 -0.68 -15.38
CA HIS A 284 -6.98 -1.68 -15.94
C HIS A 284 -7.31 -3.13 -15.61
N MET A 285 -8.60 -3.48 -15.61
CA MET A 285 -9.04 -4.85 -15.38
C MET A 285 -8.98 -5.70 -16.65
N GLY A 286 -8.73 -5.08 -17.81
CA GLY A 286 -8.69 -5.78 -19.09
C GLY A 286 -10.02 -6.44 -19.43
N ASN A 287 -9.95 -7.52 -20.20
CA ASN A 287 -11.13 -8.32 -20.51
C ASN A 287 -11.50 -9.20 -19.32
N ILE A 288 -12.78 -9.16 -18.96
CA ILE A 288 -13.34 -9.91 -17.84
C ILE A 288 -14.26 -10.97 -18.41
N SER A 289 -14.07 -12.23 -18.00
CA SER A 289 -14.81 -13.39 -18.52
C SER A 289 -16.32 -13.32 -18.33
N SER A 290 -16.77 -12.56 -17.32
CA SER A 290 -18.18 -12.35 -17.02
C SER A 290 -18.87 -11.32 -17.93
N SER A 291 -18.21 -10.78 -18.97
CA SER A 291 -18.87 -9.92 -19.95
C SER A 291 -18.61 -10.35 -21.40
N PRO A 292 -19.62 -10.87 -22.13
CA PRO A 292 -19.47 -11.32 -23.52
C PRO A 292 -19.11 -10.18 -24.48
N THR A 293 -19.56 -8.96 -24.17
CA THR A 293 -19.34 -7.75 -24.98
C THR A 293 -18.01 -7.04 -24.69
N GLY A 294 -17.20 -7.59 -23.78
CA GLY A 294 -15.97 -6.97 -23.31
C GLY A 294 -16.20 -5.96 -22.19
N ASN A 295 -15.13 -5.34 -21.69
CA ASN A 295 -15.18 -4.40 -20.56
C ASN A 295 -15.43 -2.97 -21.06
N PRO A 296 -16.61 -2.36 -20.81
CA PRO A 296 -16.91 -1.03 -21.30
C PRO A 296 -16.03 0.08 -20.71
N ASN A 297 -15.45 -0.13 -19.51
CA ASN A 297 -14.48 0.80 -18.93
C ASN A 297 -13.19 0.87 -19.75
N GLU A 298 -12.67 -0.28 -20.18
CA GLU A 298 -11.50 -0.33 -21.08
C GLU A 298 -11.85 0.28 -22.44
N ARG A 299 -13.11 0.11 -22.89
CA ARG A 299 -13.58 0.71 -24.14
C ARG A 299 -13.65 2.23 -24.07
N ALA A 300 -14.12 2.81 -22.96
CA ALA A 300 -14.07 4.25 -22.71
C ALA A 300 -12.63 4.76 -22.75
N HIS A 301 -11.71 4.09 -22.05
CA HIS A 301 -10.29 4.45 -22.05
C HIS A 301 -9.63 4.35 -23.43
N GLN A 302 -9.94 3.30 -24.18
CA GLN A 302 -9.48 3.14 -25.55
C GLN A 302 -10.00 4.27 -26.45
N LEU A 303 -11.30 4.56 -26.40
CA LEU A 303 -11.92 5.59 -27.24
C LEU A 303 -11.39 6.99 -26.91
N ALA A 304 -11.19 7.31 -25.63
CA ALA A 304 -10.57 8.58 -25.22
C ALA A 304 -9.18 8.75 -25.82
N ARG A 305 -8.35 7.69 -25.78
CA ARG A 305 -7.02 7.69 -26.39
C ARG A 305 -7.05 7.75 -27.92
N GLU A 306 -7.93 7.00 -28.56
CA GLU A 306 -8.10 7.04 -30.02
C GLU A 306 -8.47 8.44 -30.49
N LEU A 307 -9.47 9.06 -29.86
CA LEU A 307 -9.90 10.42 -30.17
C LEU A 307 -8.81 11.46 -29.90
N ALA A 308 -8.05 11.32 -28.81
CA ALA A 308 -6.91 12.20 -28.51
C ALA A 308 -5.81 12.12 -29.58
N THR A 309 -5.72 11.00 -30.33
CA THR A 309 -4.74 10.79 -31.40
C THR A 309 -5.25 11.14 -32.82
N ARG A 310 -6.56 11.32 -33.02
CA ARG A 310 -7.15 11.64 -34.35
C ARG A 310 -6.67 12.97 -34.94
N GLY A 311 -6.02 13.83 -34.16
CA GLY A 311 -5.37 15.06 -34.64
C GLY A 311 -4.08 14.87 -35.46
N GLY A 312 -3.69 13.64 -35.81
CA GLY A 312 -2.52 13.35 -36.66
C GLY A 312 -1.17 13.30 -35.93
N ASP A 313 -1.15 13.53 -34.62
CA ASP A 313 0.07 13.62 -33.83
C ASP A 313 0.40 12.31 -33.11
N ARG A 314 0.86 11.29 -33.86
CA ARG A 314 1.57 10.16 -33.26
C ARG A 314 3.06 10.52 -33.09
N PRO A 315 3.69 10.25 -31.93
CA PRO A 315 5.14 10.33 -31.84
C PRO A 315 5.79 9.19 -32.63
N SER A 316 6.87 9.50 -33.34
CA SER A 316 7.87 8.50 -33.72
C SER A 316 8.40 7.83 -32.45
N ARG A 317 8.52 6.50 -32.46
CA ARG A 317 8.91 5.64 -31.31
C ARG A 317 10.36 5.85 -30.79
N THR A 318 10.93 7.05 -30.89
CA THR A 318 12.36 7.30 -30.64
C THR A 318 12.66 8.41 -29.64
N GLY A 319 11.69 8.80 -28.81
CA GLY A 319 11.89 9.74 -27.71
C GLY A 319 11.60 9.05 -26.38
N SER A 320 12.64 8.93 -25.54
CA SER A 320 12.60 8.52 -24.13
C SER A 320 11.25 8.86 -23.48
N GLU A 321 10.55 7.84 -23.00
CA GLU A 321 9.40 7.96 -22.10
C GLU A 321 9.82 8.78 -20.89
N GLY A 322 9.70 10.10 -20.99
CA GLY A 322 9.60 11.01 -19.85
C GLY A 322 8.28 10.71 -19.18
N GLY A 323 8.25 9.58 -18.45
CA GLY A 323 7.08 9.07 -17.77
C GLY A 323 6.58 10.09 -16.77
N CYS A 324 5.65 10.94 -17.19
CA CYS A 324 4.63 11.42 -16.27
C CYS A 324 3.84 10.18 -15.89
N ILE A 325 4.26 9.52 -14.82
CA ILE A 325 3.57 8.39 -14.21
C ILE A 325 2.11 8.84 -14.04
N ASP A 326 1.21 8.24 -14.81
CA ASP A 326 -0.21 8.57 -14.82
C ASP A 326 -0.78 8.17 -13.46
N PHE A 327 -0.83 9.11 -12.52
CA PHE A 327 -1.36 8.92 -11.17
C PHE A 327 -2.90 8.83 -11.20
N LYS A 328 -3.50 8.01 -12.08
CA LYS A 328 -4.96 7.78 -12.14
C LYS A 328 -5.51 7.18 -10.83
N ASP A 329 -4.64 6.57 -10.01
CA ASP A 329 -5.05 5.87 -8.79
C ASP A 329 -4.19 6.23 -7.53
N PRO A 330 -4.12 7.50 -7.10
CA PRO A 330 -3.22 7.93 -6.04
C PRO A 330 -3.67 7.41 -4.66
N LEU A 331 -2.73 6.97 -3.82
CA LEU A 331 -3.03 6.56 -2.44
C LEU A 331 -3.25 7.80 -1.57
N ILE A 332 -4.47 7.97 -1.07
CA ILE A 332 -4.90 9.26 -0.50
C ILE A 332 -5.49 9.13 0.91
N SER A 333 -5.90 7.94 1.34
CA SER A 333 -6.29 7.72 2.73
C SER A 333 -5.12 7.22 3.58
N PHE A 334 -5.17 7.53 4.87
CA PHE A 334 -4.19 7.06 5.85
C PHE A 334 -4.02 5.53 5.81
N HIS A 335 -5.13 4.79 5.74
CA HIS A 335 -5.11 3.33 5.68
C HIS A 335 -4.48 2.80 4.40
N GLU A 336 -4.73 3.42 3.25
CA GLU A 336 -4.14 3.02 1.97
C GLU A 336 -2.62 3.22 1.96
N ILE A 337 -2.15 4.38 2.42
CA ILE A 337 -0.72 4.73 2.44
C ILE A 337 0.02 3.83 3.43
N THR A 338 -0.50 3.67 4.64
CA THR A 338 0.12 2.79 5.65
C THR A 338 0.14 1.32 5.20
N SER A 339 -0.93 0.87 4.54
CA SER A 339 -0.98 -0.49 3.99
C SER A 339 0.00 -0.68 2.84
N ALA A 340 0.12 0.29 1.93
CA ALA A 340 1.09 0.24 0.84
C ALA A 340 2.52 0.15 1.36
N HIS A 341 2.88 0.94 2.36
CA HIS A 341 4.19 0.85 3.01
C HIS A 341 4.44 -0.54 3.61
N LYS A 342 3.48 -1.09 4.37
CA LYS A 342 3.60 -2.42 5.00
C LYS A 342 3.71 -3.54 3.97
N LEU A 343 2.92 -3.47 2.90
CA LEU A 343 2.88 -4.50 1.87
C LEU A 343 4.08 -4.40 0.93
N GLY A 344 4.51 -3.19 0.57
CA GLY A 344 5.66 -2.95 -0.31
C GLY A 344 6.99 -3.40 0.28
N ARG A 345 7.18 -3.28 1.61
CA ARG A 345 8.39 -3.79 2.28
C ARG A 345 8.33 -5.27 2.65
N ARG A 346 7.18 -5.92 2.48
CA ARG A 346 6.97 -7.28 2.96
C ARG A 346 7.69 -8.25 2.02
N ILE A 347 8.78 -8.82 2.54
CA ILE A 347 9.53 -9.88 1.86
C ILE A 347 9.10 -11.24 2.39
N PHE A 348 8.77 -11.30 3.68
CA PHE A 348 8.38 -12.53 4.34
C PHE A 348 6.86 -12.56 4.52
N PRO A 349 6.16 -13.55 3.94
CA PRO A 349 4.72 -13.65 4.05
C PRO A 349 4.29 -14.01 5.47
N PRO A 350 3.05 -13.66 5.86
CA PRO A 350 2.50 -14.11 7.12
C PRO A 350 2.39 -15.65 7.15
N PRO A 351 2.38 -16.26 8.35
CA PRO A 351 2.05 -17.66 8.50
C PRO A 351 0.70 -17.99 7.87
N HIS A 352 0.65 -19.10 7.13
CA HIS A 352 -0.58 -19.58 6.52
C HIS A 352 -1.65 -19.85 7.60
N PRO A 353 -2.95 -19.56 7.38
CA PRO A 353 -4.00 -19.71 8.41
C PRO A 353 -4.14 -21.11 9.00
N LYS A 354 -3.69 -22.14 8.26
CA LYS A 354 -3.69 -23.55 8.71
C LYS A 354 -2.48 -23.92 9.59
N LEU A 355 -1.50 -23.03 9.77
CA LEU A 355 -0.40 -23.26 10.70
C LEU A 355 -0.87 -23.02 12.14
N ASN A 356 -0.51 -23.93 13.03
CA ASN A 356 -0.74 -23.74 14.46
C ASN A 356 0.18 -22.62 15.01
N LYS A 357 -0.11 -22.16 16.24
CA LYS A 357 0.63 -21.06 16.87
C LYS A 357 2.14 -21.34 16.95
N ALA A 358 2.51 -22.58 17.23
CA ALA A 358 3.90 -22.98 17.37
C ALA A 358 4.59 -22.91 16.00
N GLN A 359 4.06 -23.58 14.98
CA GLN A 359 4.58 -23.51 13.60
C GLN A 359 4.69 -22.07 13.08
N ALA A 360 3.72 -21.22 13.37
CA ALA A 360 3.75 -19.81 13.03
C ALA A 360 4.90 -19.05 13.72
N VAL A 361 5.25 -19.40 14.96
CA VAL A 361 6.42 -18.86 15.67
C VAL A 361 7.72 -19.40 15.05
N THR A 362 7.81 -20.70 14.74
CA THR A 362 8.95 -21.30 14.04
C THR A 362 9.24 -20.55 12.74
N LEU A 363 8.22 -20.38 11.90
CA LEU A 363 8.34 -19.70 10.61
C LEU A 363 8.87 -18.28 10.79
N ARG A 364 8.35 -17.52 11.76
CA ARG A 364 8.84 -16.16 12.04
C ARG A 364 10.29 -16.17 12.53
N GLN A 365 10.68 -17.13 13.36
CA GLN A 365 12.07 -17.27 13.82
C GLN A 365 13.01 -17.62 12.65
N LEU A 366 12.57 -18.46 11.71
CA LEU A 366 13.32 -18.74 10.47
C LEU A 366 13.44 -17.50 9.59
N GLN A 367 12.32 -16.81 9.33
CA GLN A 367 12.26 -15.57 8.57
C GLN A 367 13.16 -14.49 9.17
N THR A 368 13.28 -14.42 10.49
CA THR A 368 14.09 -13.42 11.19
C THR A 368 15.50 -13.88 11.56
N LYS A 369 15.91 -15.10 11.17
CA LYS A 369 17.19 -15.73 11.53
C LYS A 369 17.45 -15.77 13.04
N THR A 370 16.40 -15.96 13.83
CA THR A 370 16.47 -16.09 15.30
C THR A 370 16.02 -17.45 15.80
N TYR A 371 15.96 -18.43 14.91
CA TYR A 371 15.75 -19.81 15.30
C TYR A 371 16.93 -20.29 16.15
N ILE A 372 16.65 -21.16 17.12
CA ILE A 372 17.63 -21.59 18.12
C ILE A 372 18.75 -22.40 17.46
N THR A 373 20.00 -22.16 17.87
CA THR A 373 21.21 -22.82 17.34
C THR A 373 22.23 -23.03 18.47
N PRO A 374 23.14 -24.02 18.37
CA PRO A 374 24.20 -24.20 19.37
C PRO A 374 25.05 -22.95 19.60
N ALA A 375 25.45 -22.26 18.52
CA ALA A 375 26.23 -21.03 18.63
C ALA A 375 25.45 -19.86 19.29
N MET A 376 24.11 -19.86 19.19
CA MET A 376 23.28 -18.87 19.88
C MET A 376 23.11 -19.25 21.36
N LEU A 377 22.96 -20.53 21.68
CA LEU A 377 22.89 -21.02 23.06
C LEU A 377 24.19 -20.78 23.82
N ASN A 378 25.35 -21.06 23.22
CA ASN A 378 26.65 -20.78 23.83
C ASN A 378 26.84 -19.30 24.24
N LYS A 379 26.16 -18.37 23.55
CA LYS A 379 26.18 -16.95 23.93
C LYS A 379 25.31 -16.62 25.15
N ILE A 380 24.32 -17.47 25.43
CA ILE A 380 23.40 -17.33 26.56
C ILE A 380 23.95 -18.08 27.77
N ASP A 381 24.44 -19.30 27.52
CA ASP A 381 25.02 -20.22 28.47
C ASP A 381 26.37 -20.72 27.93
N PRO A 382 27.51 -20.20 28.44
CA PRO A 382 28.85 -20.59 27.99
C PRO A 382 29.16 -22.08 28.13
N ASP A 383 28.45 -22.80 29.00
CA ASP A 383 28.64 -24.25 29.21
C ASP A 383 28.07 -25.06 28.03
N PHE A 384 27.18 -24.47 27.23
CA PHE A 384 26.66 -25.10 26.03
C PHE A 384 27.69 -25.06 24.89
N SER A 385 28.01 -26.22 24.29
CA SER A 385 28.98 -26.26 23.19
C SER A 385 28.47 -25.53 21.92
N PRO A 386 29.26 -24.62 21.32
CA PRO A 386 28.90 -23.96 20.06
C PRO A 386 29.08 -24.88 18.84
N HIS A 387 29.60 -26.10 19.02
CA HIS A 387 29.97 -27.01 17.95
C HIS A 387 28.75 -27.73 17.37
N CYS A 388 28.85 -28.14 16.10
CA CYS A 388 27.88 -29.08 15.53
C CYS A 388 28.20 -30.49 16.03
N GLN A 389 27.24 -31.17 16.66
CA GLN A 389 27.42 -32.56 17.16
C GLN A 389 27.65 -33.60 16.04
N HIS A 390 27.34 -33.26 14.78
CA HIS A 390 27.45 -34.21 13.66
C HIS A 390 28.75 -34.04 12.86
N CYS A 391 29.09 -32.83 12.43
CA CYS A 391 30.32 -32.58 11.65
C CYS A 391 31.46 -31.96 12.47
N ASN A 392 31.26 -31.75 13.77
CA ASN A 392 32.21 -31.12 14.68
C ASN A 392 32.67 -29.69 14.27
N HIS A 393 31.89 -29.01 13.44
CA HIS A 393 32.19 -27.63 13.04
C HIS A 393 32.17 -26.70 14.25
N GLY A 394 33.21 -25.88 14.40
CA GLY A 394 33.48 -25.04 15.58
C GLY A 394 32.39 -24.03 15.96
N HIS A 395 31.52 -23.66 15.02
CA HIS A 395 30.51 -22.64 15.24
C HIS A 395 29.23 -22.93 14.45
N CYS A 396 28.36 -23.75 15.03
CA CYS A 396 27.06 -24.12 14.47
C CYS A 396 26.06 -22.95 14.56
N ASN A 397 26.16 -22.01 13.61
CA ASN A 397 25.25 -20.89 13.44
C ASN A 397 24.02 -21.27 12.60
N PHE A 398 23.10 -20.32 12.38
CA PHE A 398 21.87 -20.55 11.62
C PHE A 398 22.11 -21.14 10.23
N GLU A 399 23.10 -20.63 9.50
CA GLU A 399 23.38 -21.06 8.12
C GLU A 399 24.01 -22.45 8.12
N HIS A 400 24.95 -22.69 9.03
CA HIS A 400 25.55 -24.01 9.21
C HIS A 400 24.52 -25.06 9.59
N MET A 401 23.68 -24.75 10.58
CA MET A 401 22.66 -25.67 11.07
C MET A 401 21.69 -26.08 9.96
N LEU A 402 21.23 -25.15 9.12
CA LEU A 402 20.16 -25.41 8.16
C LEU A 402 20.63 -25.93 6.79
N TRP A 403 21.76 -25.45 6.26
CA TRP A 403 22.14 -25.77 4.87
C TRP A 403 23.64 -25.82 4.57
N LEU A 404 24.55 -25.58 5.53
CA LEU A 404 26.00 -25.85 5.31
C LEU A 404 26.48 -27.14 5.98
N CYS A 405 25.76 -27.69 6.95
CA CYS A 405 26.12 -28.95 7.58
C CYS A 405 25.79 -30.14 6.66
N PRO A 406 26.77 -30.96 6.22
CA PRO A 406 26.53 -32.09 5.32
C PRO A 406 25.55 -33.13 5.87
N PHE A 407 25.48 -33.29 7.19
CA PHE A 407 24.59 -34.23 7.87
C PHE A 407 23.15 -33.71 8.03
N ASN A 408 22.94 -32.42 7.77
CA ASN A 408 21.62 -31.80 7.83
C ASN A 408 20.99 -31.62 6.45
N SER A 409 21.76 -31.77 5.37
CA SER A 409 21.27 -31.86 4.00
C SER A 409 20.24 -32.99 3.87
N GLY A 410 19.07 -32.70 3.33
CA GLY A 410 17.97 -33.66 3.17
C GLY A 410 17.10 -33.33 1.97
N SER A 411 16.09 -34.13 1.68
CA SER A 411 15.18 -33.90 0.57
C SER A 411 14.40 -32.56 0.74
N GLY A 412 14.32 -31.78 -0.34
CA GLY A 412 13.50 -30.56 -0.42
C GLY A 412 14.19 -29.23 -0.09
N LEU A 413 15.06 -29.16 0.92
CA LEU A 413 15.77 -27.93 1.33
C LEU A 413 17.25 -28.21 1.62
N GLN A 414 18.08 -28.12 0.58
CA GLN A 414 19.49 -28.55 0.60
C GLN A 414 20.47 -27.38 0.70
N ASP A 415 20.06 -26.21 0.23
CA ASP A 415 20.93 -25.06 0.01
C ASP A 415 20.27 -23.75 0.47
N LYS A 416 21.06 -22.67 0.49
CA LYS A 416 20.54 -21.35 0.88
C LYS A 416 19.38 -20.88 -0.01
N PRO A 417 19.43 -20.97 -1.35
CA PRO A 417 18.31 -20.55 -2.21
C PRO A 417 16.99 -21.27 -1.92
N SER A 418 17.01 -22.59 -1.75
CA SER A 418 15.79 -23.37 -1.46
C SER A 418 15.17 -22.97 -0.13
N TRP A 419 15.98 -22.80 0.92
CA TRP A 419 15.51 -22.27 2.21
C TRP A 419 14.96 -20.86 2.11
N GLU A 420 15.65 -19.96 1.39
CA GLU A 420 15.19 -18.58 1.21
C GLU A 420 13.88 -18.51 0.40
N ALA A 421 13.70 -19.38 -0.60
CA ALA A 421 12.47 -19.49 -1.36
C ALA A 421 11.31 -20.01 -0.48
N ALA A 422 11.56 -21.05 0.33
CA ALA A 422 10.54 -21.64 1.19
C ALA A 422 10.00 -20.65 2.24
N ILE A 423 10.88 -19.90 2.92
CA ILE A 423 10.45 -18.93 3.94
C ILE A 423 9.81 -17.65 3.36
N ARG A 424 10.02 -17.38 2.07
CA ARG A 424 9.38 -16.28 1.30
C ARG A 424 8.08 -16.72 0.62
N SER A 425 7.78 -18.00 0.60
CA SER A 425 6.58 -18.55 -0.03
C SER A 425 5.34 -18.39 0.86
N PRO A 426 4.21 -17.87 0.33
CA PRO A 426 2.94 -17.84 1.05
C PRO A 426 2.25 -19.21 1.11
N GLU A 427 2.67 -20.15 0.25
CA GLU A 427 2.07 -21.49 0.15
C GLU A 427 2.26 -22.35 1.41
N LEU A 428 1.19 -23.04 1.80
CA LEU A 428 1.19 -23.89 2.99
C LEU A 428 2.24 -25.00 2.95
N SER A 429 2.38 -25.68 1.82
CA SER A 429 3.32 -26.80 1.65
C SER A 429 4.77 -26.38 1.91
N ASN A 430 5.18 -25.24 1.33
CA ASN A 430 6.52 -24.69 1.50
C ASN A 430 6.78 -24.22 2.93
N GLN A 431 5.79 -23.59 3.57
CA GLN A 431 5.91 -23.16 4.97
C GLN A 431 6.00 -24.36 5.92
N LEU A 432 5.17 -25.39 5.71
CA LEU A 432 5.23 -26.63 6.50
C LEU A 432 6.57 -27.33 6.33
N LEU A 433 7.06 -27.47 5.09
CA LEU A 433 8.36 -28.08 4.82
C LEU A 433 9.49 -27.37 5.55
N ALA A 434 9.54 -26.02 5.49
CA ALA A 434 10.56 -25.24 6.18
C ALA A 434 10.49 -25.41 7.70
N VAL A 435 9.28 -25.39 8.27
CA VAL A 435 9.07 -25.54 9.72
C VAL A 435 9.42 -26.95 10.20
N GLN A 436 8.96 -27.99 9.51
CA GLN A 436 9.25 -29.39 9.82
C GLN A 436 10.76 -29.66 9.73
N ARG A 437 11.41 -29.28 8.64
CA ARG A 437 12.86 -29.48 8.47
C ARG A 437 13.68 -28.77 9.54
N ALA A 438 13.31 -27.55 9.91
CA ALA A 438 13.99 -26.82 10.98
C ALA A 438 13.80 -27.49 12.34
N ARG A 439 12.63 -28.08 12.58
CA ARG A 439 12.33 -28.85 13.79
C ARG A 439 13.15 -30.15 13.83
N ASP A 440 13.13 -30.95 12.77
CA ASP A 440 13.87 -32.22 12.70
C ASP A 440 15.38 -32.03 12.92
N ILE A 441 15.94 -30.93 12.39
CA ILE A 441 17.34 -30.57 12.61
C ILE A 441 17.59 -30.21 14.08
N ALA A 442 16.70 -29.43 14.69
CA ALA A 442 16.85 -29.02 16.09
C ALA A 442 16.72 -30.21 17.05
N GLU A 443 15.79 -31.13 16.80
CA GLU A 443 15.60 -32.36 17.58
C GLU A 443 16.82 -33.29 17.48
N ARG A 444 17.37 -33.47 16.27
CA ARG A 444 18.62 -34.25 16.07
C ARG A 444 19.82 -33.66 16.82
N LEU A 445 19.88 -32.33 16.92
CA LEU A 445 20.90 -31.61 17.68
C LEU A 445 20.57 -31.44 19.18
N GLN A 446 19.48 -32.07 19.65
CA GLN A 446 19.01 -32.03 21.05
C GLN A 446 18.83 -30.61 21.59
N LEU A 447 18.43 -29.67 20.73
CA LEU A 447 18.18 -28.30 21.13
C LEU A 447 16.85 -28.19 21.88
N PRO A 448 16.73 -27.29 22.87
CA PRO A 448 15.47 -26.99 23.54
C PRO A 448 14.54 -26.29 22.53
N ALA A 449 13.87 -27.10 21.73
CA ALA A 449 12.92 -26.63 20.75
C ALA A 449 11.72 -26.03 21.52
N PRO A 450 11.24 -24.82 21.18
CA PRO A 450 9.99 -24.27 21.74
C PRO A 450 8.90 -25.33 21.72
N SER A 451 8.02 -25.44 22.73
CA SER A 451 7.02 -26.51 22.81
C SER A 451 6.16 -26.65 21.54
N TRP A 452 6.58 -27.49 20.59
CA TRP A 452 5.99 -27.64 19.26
C TRP A 452 4.99 -28.79 19.29
N VAL A 453 3.69 -28.49 19.33
CA VAL A 453 2.67 -29.51 19.04
C VAL A 453 2.89 -30.00 17.60
N GLU A 454 2.96 -31.32 17.42
CA GLU A 454 3.10 -31.95 16.10
C GLU A 454 2.05 -31.41 15.11
N PRO A 455 2.42 -31.17 13.84
CA PRO A 455 1.42 -30.99 12.79
C PRO A 455 0.52 -32.23 12.75
N PRO A 456 -0.80 -32.09 12.54
CA PRO A 456 -1.58 -33.26 12.12
C PRO A 456 -0.96 -33.80 10.82
N GLY A 457 -0.69 -35.11 10.82
CA GLY A 457 -0.14 -35.84 9.67
C GLY A 457 -1.08 -35.88 8.46
#